data_AF-A0A2J5N7Z6-F1
#
_entry.id   AF-A0A2J5N7Z6-F1
#
_cell.length_a   1.000
_cell.length_b   1.000
_cell.length_c   1.000
_cell.angle_alpha   90.00
_cell.angle_beta   90.00
_cell.angle_gamma   90.00
#
_symmetry.space_group_name_H-M   'P 1'
#
loop_
_entity.id
_entity.type
_entity.pdbx_description
1 polymer ?
#
loop_
_entity_poly.entity_id
_entity_poly.type
_entity_poly.pdbx_seq_one_letter_code
_entity_poly.pdbx_strand_id
1 'polypeptide(L)'
;VATVEQGAENSWLGAWANNQRAIVMNVQRQPGANIISTADSIRQMLPQLTESLPKSVKVQVLSDRTTNIRASVSDTQFELMLAIALVVMIIYVFLRNVPATIIPGIAVPLSLVGTFAVMVFLDFSINNLTLMALTIATGFVVDDAIVVIEN
;
A
#
# COMPACT_ATOMS: atom_id res chain seq x y z
N VAL A 1 -19.95 -28.40 -48.86
CA VAL A 1 -18.64 -28.88 -48.37
C VAL A 1 -17.86 -27.67 -47.88
N ALA A 2 -17.37 -27.65 -46.65
CA ALA A 2 -16.63 -26.53 -46.06
C ALA A 2 -15.30 -27.02 -45.50
N THR A 3 -14.28 -26.17 -45.54
CA THR A 3 -12.97 -26.44 -44.96
C THR A 3 -13.00 -26.06 -43.48
N VAL A 4 -12.74 -27.02 -42.60
CA VAL A 4 -12.66 -26.79 -41.15
C VAL A 4 -11.19 -26.73 -40.78
N GLU A 5 -10.77 -25.59 -40.23
CA GLU A 5 -9.40 -25.35 -39.79
C GLU A 5 -9.40 -24.81 -38.37
N GLN A 6 -8.43 -25.25 -37.56
CA GLN A 6 -8.31 -24.81 -36.18
C GLN A 6 -7.45 -23.55 -36.13
N GLY A 7 -8.10 -22.40 -35.97
CA GLY A 7 -7.46 -21.08 -35.93
C GLY A 7 -7.72 -20.33 -34.63
N ALA A 8 -7.07 -19.18 -34.48
CA ALA A 8 -7.40 -18.24 -33.41
C ALA A 8 -8.82 -17.69 -33.61
N GLU A 9 -9.56 -17.52 -32.52
CA GLU A 9 -10.94 -16.99 -32.54
C GLU A 9 -11.02 -15.60 -33.16
N ASN A 10 -9.98 -14.77 -33.00
CA ASN A 10 -9.91 -13.45 -33.61
C ASN A 10 -8.53 -13.19 -34.22
N SER A 11 -8.47 -13.21 -35.56
CA SER A 11 -7.26 -12.94 -36.34
C SER A 11 -6.90 -11.45 -36.43
N TRP A 12 -7.80 -10.54 -36.05
CA TRP A 12 -7.58 -9.09 -36.07
C TRP A 12 -6.96 -8.56 -34.78
N LEU A 13 -6.94 -9.36 -33.71
CA LEU A 13 -6.33 -9.02 -32.43
C LEU A 13 -4.87 -9.47 -32.41
N GLY A 14 -3.97 -8.50 -32.47
CA GLY A 14 -2.54 -8.70 -32.21
C GLY A 14 -2.16 -8.01 -30.91
N ALA A 15 -1.24 -8.62 -30.16
CA ALA A 15 -0.59 -7.97 -29.05
C ALA A 15 0.93 -8.01 -29.26
N TRP A 16 1.59 -6.93 -28.86
CA TRP A 16 3.02 -6.75 -28.98
C TRP A 16 3.58 -6.27 -27.64
N ALA A 17 4.75 -6.78 -27.29
CA ALA A 17 5.55 -6.35 -26.16
C ALA A 17 6.95 -6.03 -26.69
N ASN A 18 7.43 -4.80 -26.50
CA ASN A 18 8.77 -4.36 -26.96
C ASN A 18 9.06 -4.74 -28.43
N ASN A 19 8.14 -4.41 -29.35
CA ASN A 19 8.22 -4.75 -30.79
C ASN A 19 8.20 -6.25 -31.15
N GLN A 20 8.00 -7.16 -30.18
CA GLN A 20 7.84 -8.59 -30.41
C GLN A 20 6.38 -9.00 -30.26
N ARG A 21 5.88 -9.88 -31.14
CA ARG A 21 4.51 -10.41 -31.03
C ARG A 21 4.42 -11.24 -29.74
N ALA A 22 3.47 -10.90 -28.88
CA ALA A 22 3.33 -11.48 -27.55
C ALA A 22 1.86 -11.76 -27.23
N ILE A 23 1.62 -12.67 -26.29
CA ILE A 23 0.29 -12.85 -25.69
C ILE A 23 0.28 -12.01 -24.40
N VAL A 24 -0.59 -11.00 -24.35
CA VAL A 24 -0.72 -10.13 -23.18
C VAL A 24 -1.86 -10.66 -22.32
N MET A 25 -1.54 -11.04 -21.09
CA MET A 25 -2.52 -11.44 -20.09
C MET A 25 -2.66 -10.32 -19.06
N ASN A 26 -3.87 -9.77 -18.94
CA ASN A 26 -4.16 -8.75 -17.95
C ASN A 26 -4.75 -9.41 -16.70
N VAL A 27 -4.05 -9.28 -15.58
CA VAL A 27 -4.51 -9.79 -14.28
C VAL A 27 -5.09 -8.62 -13.49
N GLN A 28 -6.39 -8.71 -13.18
CA GLN A 28 -7.09 -7.72 -12.38
C GLN A 28 -7.38 -8.29 -11.00
N ARG A 29 -7.17 -7.47 -9.97
CA ARG A 29 -7.53 -7.82 -8.60
C ARG A 29 -9.05 -7.91 -8.46
N GLN A 30 -9.51 -8.81 -7.60
CA GLN A 30 -10.90 -8.80 -7.16
C GLN A 30 -11.16 -7.65 -6.15
N PRO A 31 -12.39 -7.10 -6.09
CA PRO A 31 -12.76 -6.14 -5.05
C PRO A 31 -12.51 -6.72 -3.65
N GLY A 32 -11.96 -5.91 -2.73
CA GLY A 32 -11.63 -6.34 -1.36
C GLY A 32 -10.33 -7.16 -1.21
N ALA A 33 -9.73 -7.64 -2.30
CA ALA A 33 -8.46 -8.36 -2.22
C ALA A 33 -7.28 -7.40 -1.95
N ASN A 34 -6.39 -7.80 -1.04
CA ASN A 34 -5.15 -7.09 -0.79
C ASN A 34 -4.21 -7.21 -2.01
N ILE A 35 -3.82 -6.07 -2.56
CA ILE A 35 -3.05 -5.97 -3.80
C ILE A 35 -1.65 -6.58 -3.65
N ILE A 36 -1.02 -6.35 -2.50
CA ILE A 36 0.37 -6.77 -2.24
C ILE A 36 0.41 -8.29 -2.10
N SER A 37 -0.45 -8.87 -1.27
CA SER A 37 -0.48 -10.34 -1.08
C SER A 37 -0.84 -11.07 -2.38
N THR A 38 -1.81 -10.55 -3.13
CA THR A 38 -2.22 -11.14 -4.42
C THR A 38 -1.07 -11.15 -5.42
N ALA A 39 -0.33 -10.05 -5.53
CA ALA A 39 0.81 -9.97 -6.44
C ALA A 39 1.99 -10.84 -5.99
N ASP A 40 2.25 -10.92 -4.69
CA ASP A 40 3.28 -11.80 -4.13
C ASP A 40 2.96 -13.27 -4.45
N SER A 41 1.70 -13.70 -4.28
CA SER A 41 1.27 -15.07 -4.64
C SER A 41 1.44 -15.34 -6.14
N ILE A 42 1.08 -14.38 -7.01
CA ILE A 42 1.30 -14.51 -8.46
C ILE A 42 2.78 -14.66 -8.77
N ARG A 43 3.65 -13.81 -8.18
CA ARG A 43 5.11 -13.89 -8.34
C ARG A 43 5.68 -15.22 -7.84
N GLN A 44 5.11 -15.81 -6.80
CA GLN A 44 5.57 -17.09 -6.25
C GLN A 44 5.17 -18.29 -7.14
N MET A 45 4.01 -18.21 -7.80
CA MET A 45 3.53 -19.25 -8.74
C MET A 45 4.13 -19.11 -10.14
N LEU A 46 4.52 -17.89 -10.55
CA LEU A 46 5.07 -17.61 -11.88
C LEU A 46 6.28 -18.50 -12.27
N PRO A 47 7.27 -18.76 -11.40
CA PRO A 47 8.38 -19.66 -11.72
C PRO A 47 7.93 -21.08 -12.01
N GLN A 48 7.04 -21.64 -11.18
CA GLN A 48 6.51 -23.01 -11.36
C GLN A 48 5.73 -23.14 -12.66
N LEU A 49 4.94 -22.12 -13.00
CA LEU A 49 4.24 -22.05 -14.29
C LEU A 49 5.23 -21.93 -15.45
N THR A 50 6.30 -21.16 -15.30
CA THR A 50 7.32 -20.98 -16.34
C THR A 50 8.11 -22.28 -16.60
N GLU A 51 8.38 -23.08 -15.56
CA GLU A 51 9.01 -24.40 -15.71
C GLU A 51 8.14 -25.42 -16.45
N SER A 52 6.81 -25.32 -16.30
CA SER A 52 5.86 -26.17 -17.03
C SER A 52 5.70 -25.80 -18.50
N LEU A 53 6.18 -24.61 -18.90
CA LEU A 53 6.08 -24.12 -20.26
C LEU A 53 7.26 -24.64 -21.13
N PRO A 54 7.05 -24.81 -22.45
CA PRO A 54 8.13 -25.12 -23.37
C PRO A 54 9.24 -24.07 -23.29
N LYS A 55 10.51 -24.48 -23.40
CA LYS A 55 11.68 -23.59 -23.35
C LYS A 55 11.69 -22.45 -24.39
N SER A 56 10.83 -22.54 -25.41
CA SER A 56 10.61 -21.52 -26.43
C SER A 56 9.74 -20.35 -25.96
N VAL A 57 9.04 -20.48 -24.82
CA VAL A 57 8.15 -19.46 -24.26
C VAL A 57 8.88 -18.70 -23.16
N LYS A 58 9.00 -17.37 -23.31
CA LYS A 58 9.53 -16.47 -22.27
C LYS A 58 8.40 -15.65 -21.68
N VAL A 59 8.19 -15.78 -20.37
CA VAL A 59 7.23 -14.96 -19.61
C VAL A 59 7.95 -13.72 -19.08
N GLN A 60 7.41 -12.54 -19.35
CA GLN A 60 7.93 -11.26 -18.83
C GLN A 60 6.79 -10.46 -18.21
N VAL A 61 7.05 -9.87 -17.04
CA VAL A 61 6.11 -8.96 -16.39
C VAL A 61 6.26 -7.58 -17.01
N LEU A 62 5.23 -7.13 -17.73
CA LEU A 62 5.22 -5.85 -18.47
C LEU A 62 5.01 -4.64 -17.57
N SER A 63 4.11 -4.76 -16.60
CA SER A 63 3.78 -3.68 -15.67
C SER A 63 3.35 -4.29 -14.34
N ASP A 64 4.03 -3.89 -13.27
CA ASP A 64 3.68 -4.26 -11.91
C ASP A 64 3.35 -3.00 -11.10
N ARG A 65 2.06 -2.79 -10.83
CA ARG A 65 1.62 -1.64 -10.04
C ARG A 65 1.93 -1.80 -8.55
N THR A 66 2.28 -3.00 -8.08
CA THR A 66 2.50 -3.26 -6.65
C THR A 66 3.84 -2.74 -6.14
N THR A 67 4.81 -2.54 -7.03
CA THR A 67 6.14 -2.02 -6.66
C THR A 67 6.03 -0.59 -6.13
N ASN A 68 5.26 0.26 -6.81
CA ASN A 68 5.00 1.63 -6.37
C ASN A 68 4.20 1.66 -5.06
N ILE A 69 3.20 0.78 -4.92
CA ILE A 69 2.39 0.70 -3.70
C ILE A 69 3.27 0.29 -2.50
N ARG A 70 4.16 -0.69 -2.67
CA ARG A 70 5.07 -1.13 -1.61
C ARG A 70 6.05 -0.02 -1.20
N ALA A 71 6.58 0.73 -2.18
CA ALA A 71 7.42 1.89 -1.91
C ALA A 71 6.66 2.96 -1.12
N SER A 72 5.47 3.35 -1.57
CA SER A 72 4.64 4.34 -0.87
C SER A 72 4.28 3.93 0.56
N VAL A 73 4.00 2.64 0.82
CA VAL A 73 3.75 2.15 2.19
C VAL A 73 4.99 2.27 3.06
N SER A 74 6.17 1.87 2.55
CA SER A 74 7.43 2.01 3.27
C SER A 74 7.75 3.48 3.58
N ASP A 75 7.56 4.36 2.59
CA ASP A 75 7.80 5.79 2.74
C ASP A 75 6.85 6.40 3.77
N THR A 76 5.56 6.05 3.71
CA THR A 76 4.55 6.50 4.69
C THR A 76 4.91 6.06 6.12
N GLN A 77 5.40 4.82 6.30
CA GLN A 77 5.84 4.34 7.61
C GLN A 77 7.02 5.15 8.15
N PHE A 78 8.00 5.44 7.30
CA PHE A 78 9.14 6.29 7.67
C PHE A 78 8.69 7.72 8.01
N GLU A 79 7.86 8.33 7.18
CA GLU A 79 7.31 9.66 7.40
C GLU A 79 6.51 9.76 8.70
N LEU A 80 5.70 8.74 9.02
CA LEU A 80 4.92 8.70 10.25
C LEU A 80 5.82 8.58 11.50
N MET A 81 6.86 7.75 11.45
CA MET A 81 7.85 7.68 12.53
C MET A 81 8.62 9.00 12.69
N LEU A 82 9.02 9.61 11.57
CA LEU A 82 9.70 10.91 11.57
C LEU A 82 8.80 12.00 12.15
N ALA A 83 7.52 12.04 11.75
CA ALA A 83 6.54 12.99 12.25
C ALA A 83 6.35 12.85 13.77
N ILE A 84 6.19 11.62 14.28
CA ILE A 84 6.10 11.36 15.73
C ILE A 84 7.36 11.85 16.44
N ALA A 85 8.54 11.51 15.92
CA ALA A 85 9.81 11.94 16.52
C ALA A 85 9.93 13.47 16.57
N LEU A 86 9.53 14.17 15.50
CA LEU A 86 9.54 15.63 15.43
C LEU A 86 8.53 16.25 16.40
N VAL A 87 7.33 15.67 16.55
CA VAL A 87 6.32 16.12 17.52
C VAL A 87 6.85 15.99 18.96
N VAL A 88 7.45 14.84 19.31
CA VAL A 88 8.06 14.66 20.64
C VAL A 88 9.19 15.66 20.87
N MET A 89 10.03 15.89 19.85
CA MET A 89 11.14 16.84 19.92
C MET A 89 10.66 18.28 20.16
N ILE A 90 9.65 18.75 19.42
CA ILE A 90 9.20 20.14 19.56
C ILE A 90 8.51 20.37 20.91
N ILE A 91 7.71 19.40 21.39
CA ILE A 91 7.08 19.45 22.71
C ILE A 91 8.16 19.51 23.81
N TYR A 92 9.23 18.73 23.67
CA TYR A 92 10.38 18.80 24.59
C TYR A 92 11.04 20.18 24.60
N VAL A 93 11.25 20.79 23.43
CA VAL A 93 11.87 22.11 23.31
C VAL A 93 11.03 23.20 23.99
N PHE A 94 9.70 23.12 23.89
CA PHE A 94 8.79 24.08 24.53
C PHE A 94 8.69 23.90 26.04
N LEU A 95 8.55 22.65 26.52
CA LEU A 95 8.35 22.38 27.94
C LEU A 95 9.66 22.35 28.74
N ARG A 96 10.79 22.02 28.10
CA ARG A 96 12.12 21.77 28.74
C ARG A 96 12.07 20.85 29.96
N ASN A 97 11.00 20.07 30.09
CA ASN A 97 10.70 19.25 31.25
C ASN A 97 10.28 17.85 30.77
N VAL A 98 11.12 16.86 31.06
CA VAL A 98 10.97 15.48 30.56
C VAL A 98 9.63 14.84 30.99
N PRO A 99 9.22 14.85 32.28
CA PRO A 99 7.93 14.29 32.68
C PRO A 99 6.72 14.96 32.02
N ALA A 100 6.75 16.28 31.78
CA ALA A 100 5.68 16.99 31.07
C ALA A 100 5.64 16.64 29.56
N THR A 101 6.77 16.22 28.98
CA THR A 101 6.87 15.85 27.55
C THR A 101 6.38 14.43 27.28
N ILE A 102 6.47 13.54 28.27
CA ILE A 102 6.11 12.12 28.11
C ILE A 102 4.59 11.95 27.91
N ILE A 103 3.77 12.77 28.57
CA ILE A 103 2.30 12.65 28.51
C ILE A 103 1.79 12.84 27.07
N PRO A 104 2.10 13.93 26.34
CA PRO A 104 1.68 14.09 24.94
C PRO A 104 2.46 13.16 24.00
N GLY A 105 3.74 12.92 24.32
CA GLY A 105 4.64 12.10 23.49
C GLY A 105 4.20 10.64 23.37
N ILE A 106 3.44 10.12 24.34
CA ILE A 106 2.81 8.80 24.26
C ILE A 106 1.35 8.89 23.83
N ALA A 107 0.60 9.92 24.28
CA ALA A 107 -0.82 10.06 23.97
C ALA A 107 -1.08 10.19 22.45
N VAL A 108 -0.29 10.98 21.74
CA VAL A 108 -0.48 11.23 20.30
C VAL A 108 -0.21 9.97 19.46
N PRO A 109 0.92 9.25 19.61
CA PRO A 109 1.11 7.97 18.90
C PRO A 109 0.08 6.91 19.29
N LEU A 110 -0.30 6.85 20.57
CA LEU A 110 -1.25 5.84 21.05
C LEU A 110 -2.65 6.07 20.46
N SER A 111 -3.10 7.32 20.30
CA SER A 111 -4.40 7.62 19.68
C SER A 111 -4.43 7.22 18.20
N LEU A 112 -3.33 7.43 17.46
CA LEU A 112 -3.20 7.04 16.06
C LEU A 112 -3.23 5.51 15.91
N VAL A 113 -2.45 4.79 16.72
CA VAL A 113 -2.45 3.32 16.75
C VAL A 113 -3.84 2.79 17.13
N GLY A 114 -4.49 3.40 18.12
CA GLY A 114 -5.87 3.05 18.52
C GLY A 114 -6.87 3.27 17.38
N THR A 115 -6.73 4.36 16.63
CA THR A 115 -7.58 4.64 15.46
C THR A 115 -7.40 3.57 14.39
N PHE A 116 -6.16 3.18 14.07
CA PHE A 116 -5.91 2.09 13.12
C PHE A 116 -6.47 0.74 13.62
N ALA A 117 -6.39 0.46 14.92
CA ALA A 117 -6.96 -0.76 15.50
C ALA A 117 -8.49 -0.81 15.32
N VAL A 118 -9.18 0.29 15.57
CA VAL A 118 -10.64 0.41 15.34
C VAL A 118 -10.97 0.32 13.85
N MET A 119 -10.17 0.94 12.99
CA MET A 119 -10.36 0.85 11.53
C MET A 119 -10.26 -0.60 11.04
N VAL A 120 -9.28 -1.37 11.54
CA VAL A 120 -9.17 -2.80 11.22
C VAL A 120 -10.37 -3.58 11.75
N PHE A 121 -10.84 -3.29 12.97
CA PHE A 121 -12.01 -3.95 13.55
C PHE A 121 -13.31 -3.68 12.76
N LEU A 122 -13.43 -2.51 12.11
CA LEU A 122 -14.57 -2.12 11.30
C LEU A 122 -14.41 -2.41 9.80
N ASP A 123 -13.36 -3.15 9.40
CA ASP A 123 -13.01 -3.42 8.00
C ASP A 123 -12.83 -2.16 7.13
N PHE A 124 -12.38 -1.07 7.73
CA PHE A 124 -12.06 0.16 7.00
C PHE A 124 -10.71 0.06 6.32
N SER A 125 -10.67 0.43 5.04
CA SER A 125 -9.44 0.49 4.24
C SER A 125 -8.72 1.81 4.43
N ILE A 126 -7.39 1.77 4.44
CA ILE A 126 -6.56 2.97 4.32
C ILE A 126 -6.65 3.48 2.88
N ASN A 127 -7.17 4.69 2.72
CA ASN A 127 -7.31 5.38 1.44
C ASN A 127 -7.12 6.91 1.62
N ASN A 128 -7.19 7.67 0.52
CA ASN A 128 -6.93 9.11 0.56
C ASN A 128 -7.87 9.88 1.49
N LEU A 129 -9.14 9.48 1.62
CA LEU A 129 -10.10 10.13 2.54
C LEU A 129 -9.73 9.86 4.00
N THR A 130 -9.40 8.60 4.34
CA THR A 130 -9.01 8.26 5.71
C THR A 130 -7.68 8.92 6.10
N LEU A 131 -6.76 9.10 5.17
CA LEU A 131 -5.50 9.82 5.41
C LEU A 131 -5.75 11.30 5.70
N MET A 132 -6.59 11.98 4.91
CA MET A 132 -6.96 13.37 5.19
C MET A 132 -7.65 13.54 6.55
N ALA A 133 -8.54 12.60 6.90
CA ALA A 133 -9.20 12.59 8.20
C ALA A 133 -8.19 12.43 9.36
N LEU A 134 -7.21 11.52 9.22
CA LEU A 134 -6.15 11.33 10.19
C LEU A 134 -5.27 12.58 10.36
N THR A 135 -4.96 13.29 9.27
CA THR A 135 -4.21 14.55 9.33
C THR A 135 -4.93 15.60 10.18
N ILE A 136 -6.23 15.78 9.96
CA ILE A 136 -7.05 16.73 10.74
C ILE A 136 -7.17 16.27 12.21
N ALA A 137 -7.45 14.98 12.43
CA ALA A 137 -7.61 14.42 13.77
C ALA A 137 -6.34 14.52 14.61
N THR A 138 -5.16 14.35 14.00
CA THR A 138 -3.88 14.49 14.69
C THR A 138 -3.69 15.90 15.27
N GLY A 139 -4.14 16.95 14.55
CA GLY A 139 -4.12 18.32 15.06
C GLY A 139 -4.96 18.48 16.34
N PHE A 140 -6.19 17.97 16.33
CA PHE A 140 -7.06 18.01 17.52
C PHE A 140 -6.49 17.25 18.72
N VAL A 141 -5.87 16.08 18.50
CA VAL A 141 -5.28 15.27 19.58
C VAL A 141 -4.08 15.99 20.20
N VAL A 142 -3.25 16.64 19.38
CA VAL A 142 -2.09 17.39 19.88
C VAL A 142 -2.55 18.59 20.71
N ASP A 143 -3.55 19.34 20.25
CA ASP A 143 -4.10 20.48 20.99
C ASP A 143 -4.64 20.04 22.36
N ASP A 144 -5.43 18.97 22.41
CA ASP A 144 -6.01 18.45 23.66
C ASP A 144 -4.92 17.95 24.63
N ALA A 145 -3.88 17.28 24.11
CA ALA A 145 -2.75 16.82 24.90
C ALA A 145 -1.90 17.97 25.49
N ILE A 146 -1.86 19.12 24.83
CA ILE A 146 -1.14 20.31 25.32
C ILE A 146 -1.97 21.03 26.40
N VAL A 147 -3.27 21.24 26.17
CA VAL A 147 -4.16 21.94 27.11
C VAL A 147 -4.16 21.29 28.50
N VAL A 148 -4.13 19.95 28.56
CA VAL A 148 -4.15 19.20 29.84
C VAL A 148 -2.88 19.40 30.68
N ILE A 149 -1.77 19.87 30.08
CA ILE A 149 -0.50 20.10 30.78
C ILE A 149 -0.31 21.56 31.16
N GLU A 150 -0.99 22.47 30.45
CA GLU A 150 -0.95 23.90 30.75
C GLU A 150 -1.83 24.28 31.97
N ASN A 151 -2.82 23.45 32.31
CA ASN A 151 -3.72 23.64 33.47
C ASN A 151 -3.26 22.84 34.70
#